data_AF-A0A4Y1ZW78-F1
#
_entry.id   AF-A0A4Y1ZW78-F1
#
_cell.length_a   1.000
_cell.length_b   1.000
_cell.length_c   1.000
_cell.angle_alpha   90.00
_cell.angle_beta   90.00
_cell.angle_gamma   90.00
#
_symmetry.space_group_name_H-M   'P 1'
#
loop_
_entity.id
_entity.type
_entity.pdbx_description
1 polymer ?
#
loop_
_entity_poly.entity_id
_entity_poly.type
_entity_poly.pdbx_seq_one_letter_code
_entity_poly.pdbx_strand_id
1 'polypeptide(L)'
;MVREIQTLSLSHNRIHLIWLKAHVGYLGNESADQLVKEAIKKGDPFLLSKPLSYLKSEIQSAALSIWQDNWDNGETGRSTHDIVPRVSKKPVGIE
;
A
#
# COMPACT_ATOMS: atom_id res chain seq x y z
N MET A 1 -6.58 2.78 8.46
CA MET A 1 -5.13 2.72 8.76
C MET A 1 -4.25 3.65 7.92
N VAL A 2 -3.98 3.43 6.61
CA VAL A 2 -3.05 4.31 5.84
C VAL A 2 -3.54 5.77 5.81
N ARG A 3 -4.85 5.97 5.57
CA ARG A 3 -5.47 7.30 5.61
C ARG A 3 -5.40 7.93 7.01
N GLU A 4 -5.54 7.15 8.07
CA GLU A 4 -5.41 7.66 9.45
C GLU A 4 -3.98 8.09 9.77
N ILE A 5 -2.98 7.30 9.36
CA ILE A 5 -1.55 7.65 9.52
C ILE A 5 -1.23 8.93 8.74
N GLN A 6 -1.75 9.05 7.51
CA GLN A 6 -1.60 10.27 6.72
C GLN A 6 -2.27 11.48 7.40
N THR A 7 -3.50 11.33 7.90
CA THR A 7 -4.20 12.39 8.64
C THR A 7 -3.45 12.80 9.91
N LEU A 8 -2.92 11.84 10.68
CA LEU A 8 -2.12 12.12 11.88
C LEU A 8 -0.82 12.84 11.56
N SER A 9 -0.17 12.46 10.46
CA SER A 9 1.03 13.14 9.97
C SER A 9 0.73 14.56 9.48
N LEU A 10 -0.46 14.81 8.95
CA LEU A 10 -0.88 16.13 8.49
C LEU A 10 -1.35 17.03 9.65
N SER A 11 -1.89 16.45 10.72
CA SER A 11 -2.38 17.20 11.89
C SER A 11 -1.29 17.56 12.91
N HIS A 12 -0.13 16.90 12.86
CA HIS A 12 1.00 17.17 13.76
C HIS A 12 2.21 17.70 12.97
N ASN A 13 2.63 18.92 13.27
CA ASN A 13 3.69 19.61 12.51
C ASN A 13 5.11 19.03 12.70
N ARG A 14 5.34 18.14 13.68
CA ARG A 14 6.67 17.55 13.96
C ARG A 14 6.57 16.13 14.49
N ILE A 15 6.63 15.15 13.60
CA ILE A 15 6.81 13.73 13.93
C ILE A 15 8.22 13.32 13.51
N HIS A 16 9.00 12.75 14.43
CA HIS A 16 10.29 12.15 14.12
C HIS A 16 10.16 10.64 14.07
N LEU A 17 10.50 10.05 12.93
CA LEU A 17 10.51 8.61 12.72
C LEU A 17 11.97 8.13 12.67
N ILE A 18 12.30 7.17 13.52
CA ILE A 18 13.63 6.55 13.60
C ILE A 18 13.45 5.04 13.50
N TRP A 19 14.29 4.41 12.68
CA TRP A 19 14.34 2.96 12.61
C TRP A 19 15.28 2.42 13.69
N LEU A 20 14.75 1.58 14.58
CA LEU A 20 15.51 0.88 15.59
C LEU A 20 15.61 -0.60 15.22
N LYS A 21 16.79 -1.18 15.45
CA LYS A 21 17.00 -2.61 15.25
C LYS A 21 16.22 -3.39 16.31
N ALA A 22 15.50 -4.43 15.89
CA ALA A 22 14.79 -5.32 16.80
C ALA A 22 15.75 -6.24 17.58
N HIS A 23 15.34 -6.64 18.79
CA HIS A 23 15.98 -7.66 19.63
C HIS A 23 17.45 -7.39 20.00
N VAL A 24 17.77 -6.13 20.31
CA VAL A 24 19.12 -5.72 20.75
C VAL A 24 19.17 -5.13 22.16
N GLY A 25 18.12 -5.33 22.98
CA GLY A 25 18.09 -4.86 24.37
C GLY A 25 17.44 -3.50 24.59
N TYR A 26 16.82 -2.89 23.56
CA TYR A 26 16.10 -1.62 23.75
C TYR A 26 14.79 -1.86 24.51
N LEU A 27 14.78 -1.54 25.81
CA LEU A 27 13.67 -1.82 26.73
C LEU A 27 12.28 -1.40 26.18
N GLY A 28 12.17 -0.19 25.63
CA GLY A 28 10.89 0.29 25.05
C GLY A 28 10.46 -0.51 23.82
N ASN A 29 11.40 -0.89 22.95
CA ASN A 29 11.12 -1.69 21.77
C ASN A 29 10.74 -3.13 22.14
N GLU A 30 11.45 -3.73 23.10
CA GLU A 30 11.18 -5.08 23.58
C GLU A 30 9.85 -5.16 24.35
N SER A 31 9.54 -4.13 25.15
CA SER A 31 8.24 -4.04 25.82
C SER A 31 7.10 -3.92 24.81
N ALA A 32 7.27 -3.09 23.77
CA ALA A 32 6.29 -2.99 22.69
C ALA A 32 6.10 -4.33 21.95
N ASP A 33 7.20 -5.02 21.59
CA ASP A 33 7.15 -6.34 20.96
C ASP A 33 6.42 -7.37 21.84
N GLN A 34 6.67 -7.38 23.14
CA GLN A 34 6.02 -8.29 24.07
C GLN A 34 4.51 -8.00 24.18
N LEU A 35 4.13 -6.73 24.25
CA LEU A 35 2.73 -6.31 24.25
C LEU A 35 2.03 -6.73 22.95
N VAL A 36 2.68 -6.56 21.80
CA VAL A 36 2.14 -6.99 20.49
C VAL A 36 1.96 -8.51 20.46
N LYS A 37 2.92 -9.30 20.94
CA LYS A 37 2.79 -10.76 21.01
C LYS A 37 1.61 -11.20 21.88
N GLU A 38 1.42 -10.55 23.03
CA GLU A 38 0.29 -10.84 23.90
C GLU A 38 -1.05 -10.40 23.29
N ALA A 39 -1.08 -9.26 22.59
CA ALA A 39 -2.25 -8.80 21.87
C ALA A 39 -2.63 -9.73 20.70
N ILE A 40 -1.65 -10.28 19.96
CA ILE A 40 -1.93 -11.26 18.88
C ILE A 40 -2.52 -12.55 19.45
N LYS A 41 -2.05 -12.99 20.62
CA LYS A 41 -2.59 -14.21 21.28
C LYS A 41 -3.99 -14.01 21.86
N LYS A 42 -4.28 -12.82 22.38
CA LYS A 42 -5.54 -12.51 23.10
C LYS A 42 -6.59 -11.82 22.24
N GLY A 43 -6.16 -11.18 21.16
CA GLY A 43 -7.03 -10.43 20.26
C GLY A 43 -7.83 -11.35 19.37
N ASP A 44 -9.01 -10.87 18.95
CA ASP A 44 -9.79 -11.55 17.93
C ASP A 44 -8.96 -11.61 16.64
N PRO A 45 -8.90 -12.78 15.96
CA PRO A 45 -8.27 -12.86 14.66
C PRO A 45 -8.90 -11.82 13.74
N PHE A 46 -8.07 -10.98 13.12
CA PHE A 46 -8.54 -10.11 12.05
C PHE A 46 -8.89 -11.01 10.85
N LEU A 47 -10.12 -11.50 10.83
CA LEU A 47 -10.65 -12.32 9.76
C LEU A 47 -10.89 -11.41 8.57
N LEU A 48 -10.03 -11.53 7.57
CA LEU A 48 -10.32 -10.97 6.26
C LEU A 48 -11.58 -11.65 5.74
N SER A 49 -12.67 -10.89 5.63
CA SER A 49 -13.95 -11.37 5.09
C SER A 49 -13.84 -11.84 3.63
N LYS A 50 -12.78 -11.42 2.94
CA LYS A 50 -12.46 -11.83 1.58
C LYS A 50 -11.02 -12.34 1.50
N PRO A 51 -10.74 -13.32 0.63
CA PRO A 51 -9.38 -13.80 0.41
C PRO A 51 -8.41 -12.65 0.05
N LEU A 52 -7.15 -12.78 0.47
CA LEU A 52 -6.11 -11.80 0.14
C LEU A 52 -5.95 -11.60 -1.37
N SER A 53 -6.14 -12.67 -2.16
CA SER A 53 -6.12 -12.63 -3.63
C SER A 53 -7.17 -11.68 -4.20
N TYR A 54 -8.37 -11.66 -3.61
CA TYR A 54 -9.44 -10.75 -4.00
C TYR A 54 -9.09 -9.30 -3.69
N LEU A 55 -8.60 -9.01 -2.48
CA LEU A 55 -8.16 -7.66 -2.12
C LEU A 55 -7.04 -7.17 -3.05
N LYS A 56 -6.10 -8.07 -3.38
CA LYS A 56 -5.04 -7.79 -4.33
C LYS A 56 -5.61 -7.50 -5.72
N SER A 57 -6.62 -8.24 -6.20
CA SER A 57 -7.24 -7.95 -7.50
C SER A 57 -7.97 -6.62 -7.50
N GLU A 58 -8.70 -6.29 -6.44
CA GLU A 58 -9.42 -5.01 -6.33
C GLU A 58 -8.47 -3.80 -6.36
N ILE A 59 -7.41 -3.83 -5.54
CA ILE A 59 -6.39 -2.77 -5.53
C ILE A 59 -5.74 -2.64 -6.90
N GLN A 60 -5.46 -3.76 -7.54
CA GLN A 60 -4.88 -3.80 -8.86
C GLN A 60 -5.80 -3.23 -9.94
N SER A 61 -7.09 -3.53 -9.89
CA SER A 61 -8.10 -3.00 -10.81
C SER A 61 -8.26 -1.50 -10.61
N ALA A 62 -8.35 -1.03 -9.36
CA ALA A 62 -8.44 0.40 -9.06
C ALA A 62 -7.21 1.17 -9.54
N ALA A 63 -6.01 0.63 -9.29
CA ALA A 63 -4.78 1.25 -9.78
C ALA A 63 -4.75 1.30 -11.32
N LEU A 64 -5.13 0.21 -12.00
CA LEU A 64 -5.22 0.21 -13.46
C LEU A 64 -6.23 1.23 -13.99
N SER A 65 -7.38 1.39 -13.33
CA SER A 65 -8.37 2.40 -13.70
C SER A 65 -7.78 3.81 -13.62
N ILE A 66 -7.14 4.15 -12.50
CA ILE A 66 -6.51 5.47 -12.31
C ILE A 66 -5.42 5.70 -13.37
N TRP A 67 -4.61 4.67 -13.66
CA TRP A 67 -3.59 4.77 -14.69
C TRP A 67 -4.19 4.92 -16.08
N GLN A 68 -5.27 4.21 -16.39
CA GLN A 68 -5.98 4.35 -17.66
C GLN A 68 -6.56 5.75 -17.80
N ASP A 69 -7.21 6.29 -16.77
CA ASP A 69 -7.75 7.64 -16.77
C ASP A 69 -6.67 8.69 -17.02
N ASN A 70 -5.50 8.54 -16.37
CA ASN A 70 -4.36 9.41 -16.61
C ASN A 70 -3.77 9.24 -18.02
N TRP A 71 -3.80 8.02 -18.57
CA TRP A 71 -3.29 7.73 -19.90
C TRP A 71 -4.19 8.33 -20.99
N ASP A 72 -5.50 8.25 -20.81
CA ASP A 72 -6.48 8.77 -21.75
C ASP A 72 -6.52 10.29 -21.76
N ASN A 73 -6.43 10.93 -20.59
CA ASN A 73 -6.54 12.37 -20.43
C ASN A 73 -5.19 13.11 -20.44
N GLY A 74 -4.07 12.38 -20.48
CA GLY A 74 -2.73 12.97 -20.51
C GLY A 74 -2.42 13.66 -21.85
N GLU A 75 -1.83 14.86 -21.77
CA GLU A 75 -1.39 15.62 -22.95
C GLU A 75 -0.05 15.14 -23.52
N THR A 76 0.75 14.44 -22.72
CA THR A 76 2.08 13.93 -23.12
C THR A 76 2.01 12.48 -23.61
N GLY A 77 2.89 12.10 -24.54
CA GLY A 77 3.00 10.72 -25.01
C GLY A 77 1.85 10.26 -25.93
N ARG A 78 1.13 11.19 -26.58
CA ARG A 78 -0.03 10.88 -27.43
C ARG A 78 0.26 9.89 -28.56
N SER A 79 1.41 10.00 -29.22
CA SER A 79 1.80 9.04 -30.26
C SER A 79 1.95 7.61 -29.73
N THR A 80 2.43 7.45 -28.49
CA THR A 80 2.49 6.15 -27.81
C THR A 80 1.10 5.68 -27.39
N HIS A 81 0.22 6.59 -26.96
CA HIS A 81 -1.19 6.27 -26.66
C HIS A 81 -1.91 5.75 -27.90
N ASP A 82 -1.69 6.35 -29.06
CA ASP A 82 -2.32 5.92 -30.31
C ASP A 82 -1.94 4.47 -30.70
N ILE A 83 -0.72 4.03 -30.34
CA ILE A 83 -0.24 2.66 -30.58
C ILE A 83 -0.71 1.72 -29.47
N VAL A 84 -0.68 2.15 -28.21
CA VAL A 84 -1.05 1.36 -27.03
C VAL A 84 -2.03 2.16 -26.17
N PRO A 85 -3.32 2.18 -26.51
CA PRO A 85 -4.30 3.02 -25.81
C PRO A 85 -4.71 2.43 -24.46
N ARG A 86 -4.44 1.14 -24.22
CA ARG A 86 -4.89 0.44 -23.01
C ARG A 86 -3.74 0.10 -22.09
N VAL A 87 -3.81 0.58 -20.86
CA VAL A 87 -2.86 0.23 -19.80
C VAL A 87 -3.08 -1.23 -19.40
N SER A 88 -1.98 -1.99 -19.39
CA SER A 88 -2.01 -3.41 -19.08
C SER A 88 -0.72 -3.82 -18.37
N LYS A 89 -0.80 -4.88 -17.57
CA LYS A 89 0.38 -5.49 -16.92
C LYS A 89 1.09 -6.51 -17.79
N LYS A 90 0.47 -6.92 -18.89
CA LYS A 90 1.08 -7.82 -19.85
C LYS A 90 1.93 -6.98 -20.80
N PRO A 91 3.13 -7.43 -21.16
CA PRO A 91 3.89 -6.77 -22.21
C PRO A 91 3.04 -6.75 -23.49
N VAL A 92 3.07 -5.62 -24.20
CA VAL A 92 2.51 -5.53 -25.54
C VAL A 92 3.34 -6.44 -26.43
N GLY A 93 2.70 -7.38 -27.11
CA GLY A 93 3.37 -8.35 -27.96
C GLY A 93 4.19 -7.65 -29.03
N ILE A 94 5.49 -7.89 -29.02
CA ILE A 94 6.30 -7.90 -30.23
C ILE A 94 6.34 -9.38 -30.62
N GLU A 95 5.51 -9.77 -31.59
CA GLU A 95 5.72 -11.00 -32.38
C GLU A 95 6.70 -10.70 -33.52
#